data_AF-A0A957PPB2-F1
#
_entry.id   AF-A0A957PPB2-F1
#
_cell.length_a   1.000
_cell.length_b   1.000
_cell.length_c   1.000
_cell.angle_alpha   90.00
_cell.angle_beta   90.00
_cell.angle_gamma   90.00
#
_symmetry.space_group_name_H-M   'P 1'
#
loop_
_entity.id
_entity.type
_entity.pdbx_description
1 polymer ?
#
loop_
_entity_poly.entity_id
_entity_poly.type
_entity_poly.pdbx_seq_one_letter_code
_entity_poly.pdbx_strand_id
1 'polypeptide(L)'
;MHLTNEQLNEFLDNASTERAEIETHLDSCDECAARLSALQALFTDLDSLPDVELSTNLAARFSPRPSLTPQLPRWLTLTATLQAAAALVALIVAIPFFSIMIPQIETPSFTTWLFELQSLWTSWLDTLSTFQLPITQFPNLPAYPVELSTLFIALSIVSIFWIFGNGLLLRNHRHS
;
A
#
# COMPACT_ATOMS: atom_id res chain seq x y z
N MET A 1 23.79 -35.14 -32.18
CA MET A 1 23.15 -34.76 -30.89
C MET A 1 21.80 -34.17 -31.26
N HIS A 2 20.70 -34.68 -30.72
CA HIS A 2 19.33 -34.28 -31.10
C HIS A 2 18.78 -33.26 -30.11
N LEU A 3 17.77 -32.50 -30.53
CA LEU A 3 17.00 -31.63 -29.64
C LEU A 3 16.19 -32.45 -28.63
N THR A 4 16.08 -31.90 -27.43
CA THR A 4 15.21 -32.44 -26.38
C THR A 4 13.74 -32.08 -26.66
N ASN A 5 12.82 -32.81 -26.04
CA ASN A 5 11.38 -32.52 -26.18
C ASN A 5 11.03 -31.16 -25.57
N GLU A 6 11.71 -30.77 -24.49
CA GLU A 6 11.55 -29.48 -23.85
C GLU A 6 11.92 -28.34 -24.80
N GLN A 7 13.06 -28.42 -25.48
CA GLN A 7 13.48 -27.41 -26.48
C GLN A 7 12.51 -27.31 -27.66
N LEU A 8 11.99 -28.45 -28.13
CA LEU A 8 10.98 -28.50 -29.20
C LEU A 8 9.66 -27.84 -28.77
N ASN A 9 9.19 -28.11 -27.54
CA ASN A 9 7.98 -27.49 -27.00
C ASN A 9 8.16 -25.99 -26.76
N GLU A 10 9.29 -25.57 -26.18
CA GLU A 10 9.61 -24.15 -26.00
C GLU A 10 9.68 -23.40 -27.35
N PHE A 11 10.15 -24.07 -28.41
CA PHE A 11 10.13 -23.53 -29.76
C PHE A 11 8.71 -23.34 -30.28
N LEU A 12 7.81 -24.32 -30.07
CA LEU A 12 6.39 -24.24 -30.47
C LEU A 12 5.63 -23.17 -29.69
N ASP A 13 5.91 -23.02 -28.39
CA ASP A 13 5.28 -22.03 -27.51
C ASP A 13 5.83 -20.59 -27.73
N ASN A 14 6.76 -20.41 -28.67
CA ASN A 14 7.51 -19.16 -28.88
C ASN A 14 8.25 -18.66 -27.63
N ALA A 15 8.62 -19.56 -26.72
CA ALA A 15 9.30 -19.26 -25.45
C ALA A 15 10.83 -19.47 -25.52
N SER A 16 11.33 -20.15 -26.55
CA SER A 16 12.76 -20.42 -26.70
C SER A 16 13.59 -19.16 -26.96
N THR A 17 14.73 -19.03 -26.25
CA THR A 17 15.73 -17.97 -26.45
C THR A 17 16.73 -18.29 -27.58
N GLU A 18 16.80 -19.53 -28.05
CA GLU A 18 17.79 -20.04 -29.01
C GLU A 18 17.16 -20.44 -30.36
N ARG A 19 16.07 -19.75 -30.76
CA ARG A 19 15.28 -20.11 -31.96
C ARG A 19 16.11 -20.29 -33.23
N ALA A 20 17.05 -19.40 -33.52
CA ALA A 20 17.85 -19.46 -34.75
C ALA A 20 18.74 -20.71 -34.82
N GLU A 21 19.25 -21.16 -33.68
CA GLU A 21 20.07 -22.38 -33.59
C GLU A 21 19.20 -23.63 -33.74
N ILE A 22 18.01 -23.62 -33.14
CA ILE A 22 16.99 -24.68 -33.29
C ILE A 22 16.53 -24.79 -34.75
N GLU A 23 16.22 -23.67 -35.42
CA GLU A 23 15.83 -23.65 -36.84
C GLU A 23 16.95 -24.23 -37.73
N THR A 24 18.20 -23.83 -37.49
CA THR A 24 19.36 -24.38 -38.21
C THR A 24 19.50 -25.90 -37.97
N HIS A 25 19.23 -26.37 -36.76
CA HIS A 25 19.25 -27.80 -36.45
C HIS A 25 18.11 -28.56 -37.13
N LEU A 26 16.91 -27.98 -37.19
CA LEU A 26 15.75 -28.58 -37.85
C LEU A 26 15.95 -28.71 -39.37
N ASP A 27 16.61 -27.75 -40.00
CA ASP A 27 16.96 -27.80 -41.43
C ASP A 27 17.99 -28.88 -41.77
N SER A 28 18.80 -29.31 -40.78
CA SER A 28 19.87 -30.29 -40.97
C SER A 28 19.58 -31.68 -40.40
N CYS A 29 18.50 -31.85 -39.61
CA CYS A 29 18.16 -33.10 -38.94
C CYS A 29 16.71 -33.52 -39.20
N ASP A 30 16.53 -34.43 -40.16
CA ASP A 30 15.22 -34.97 -40.57
C ASP A 30 14.43 -35.60 -39.40
N GLU A 31 15.12 -36.24 -38.45
CA GLU A 31 14.47 -36.86 -37.29
C GLU A 31 13.85 -35.81 -36.36
N CYS A 32 14.56 -34.72 -36.09
CA CYS A 32 14.04 -33.63 -35.26
C CYS A 32 12.90 -32.90 -35.98
N ALA A 33 13.00 -32.71 -37.30
CA ALA A 33 11.93 -32.13 -38.11
C ALA A 33 10.66 -33.01 -38.13
N ALA A 34 10.82 -34.34 -38.23
CA ALA A 34 9.71 -35.29 -38.16
C ALA A 34 9.02 -35.31 -36.79
N ARG A 35 9.80 -35.18 -35.70
CA ARG A 35 9.24 -35.06 -34.34
C ARG A 35 8.47 -33.75 -34.17
N LEU A 36 9.00 -32.64 -34.69
CA LEU A 36 8.34 -31.34 -34.64
C LEU A 36 7.01 -31.36 -35.41
N SER A 37 6.98 -31.95 -36.61
CA SER A 37 5.75 -32.04 -37.40
C SER A 37 4.69 -32.92 -36.73
N ALA A 38 5.10 -34.01 -36.05
CA ALA A 38 4.19 -34.82 -35.25
C ALA A 38 3.59 -34.03 -34.07
N LEU A 39 4.38 -33.21 -33.38
CA LEU A 39 3.89 -32.34 -32.31
C LEU A 39 2.92 -31.27 -32.84
N GLN A 40 3.26 -30.62 -33.96
CA GLN A 40 2.38 -29.63 -34.60
C GLN A 40 1.04 -30.22 -35.02
N ALA A 41 1.04 -31.46 -35.55
CA ALA A 41 -0.19 -32.16 -35.89
C ALA A 41 -1.08 -32.42 -34.67
N LEU A 42 -0.48 -32.80 -33.52
CA LEU A 42 -1.22 -32.97 -32.27
C LEU A 42 -1.85 -31.66 -31.78
N PHE A 43 -1.11 -30.56 -31.79
CA PHE A 43 -1.67 -29.26 -31.38
C PHE A 43 -2.78 -28.78 -32.32
N THR A 44 -2.62 -29.01 -33.63
CA THR A 44 -3.66 -28.69 -34.61
C THR A 44 -4.94 -29.49 -34.37
N ASP A 45 -4.81 -30.76 -33.99
CA ASP A 45 -5.95 -31.62 -33.65
C ASP A 45 -6.65 -31.12 -32.36
N LEU A 46 -5.86 -30.74 -31.34
CA LEU A 46 -6.39 -30.15 -30.11
C LEU A 46 -7.10 -28.81 -30.35
N ASP A 47 -6.55 -27.93 -31.19
CA ASP A 47 -7.17 -26.65 -31.55
C ASP A 47 -8.44 -26.83 -32.40
N SER A 48 -8.60 -27.98 -33.05
CA SER A 48 -9.81 -28.32 -33.80
C SER A 48 -10.97 -28.81 -32.93
N LEU A 49 -10.71 -29.08 -31.65
CA LEU A 49 -11.74 -29.52 -30.72
C LEU A 49 -12.81 -28.43 -30.54
N PRO A 50 -14.09 -28.81 -30.45
CA PRO A 50 -15.15 -27.83 -30.30
C PRO A 50 -15.03 -27.10 -28.96
N ASP A 51 -15.17 -25.77 -29.02
CA ASP A 51 -15.26 -24.94 -27.82
C ASP A 51 -16.46 -25.39 -26.97
N VAL A 52 -16.19 -25.67 -25.70
CA VAL A 52 -17.24 -26.03 -24.74
C VAL A 52 -17.87 -24.75 -24.19
N GLU A 53 -19.10 -24.48 -24.59
CA GLU A 53 -19.88 -23.41 -23.97
C GLU A 53 -20.10 -23.70 -22.48
N LEU A 54 -19.85 -22.71 -21.63
CA LEU A 54 -20.12 -22.83 -20.20
C LEU A 54 -21.63 -23.00 -19.98
N SER A 55 -22.03 -24.15 -19.44
CA SER A 55 -23.43 -24.50 -19.14
C SER A 55 -24.12 -23.54 -18.17
N THR A 56 -23.34 -22.75 -17.42
CA THR A 56 -23.84 -21.78 -16.45
C THR A 56 -23.15 -20.44 -16.65
N ASN A 57 -23.94 -19.37 -16.64
CA ASN A 57 -23.45 -18.02 -16.70
C ASN A 57 -22.67 -17.68 -15.40
N LEU A 58 -21.34 -17.79 -15.45
CA LEU A 58 -20.46 -17.39 -14.35
C LEU A 58 -20.39 -15.86 -14.18
N ALA A 59 -20.66 -15.09 -15.23
CA ALA A 59 -20.66 -13.62 -15.17
C ALA A 59 -21.74 -13.07 -14.22
N ALA A 60 -22.85 -13.79 -14.05
CA ALA A 60 -23.88 -13.46 -13.06
C ALA A 60 -23.33 -13.45 -11.61
N ARG A 61 -22.30 -14.25 -11.31
CA ARG A 61 -21.65 -14.29 -9.99
C ARG A 61 -20.77 -13.07 -9.71
N PHE A 62 -20.28 -12.42 -10.76
CA PHE A 62 -19.46 -11.23 -10.70
C PHE A 62 -20.25 -9.94 -10.96
N SER A 63 -21.56 -10.06 -11.20
CA SER A 63 -22.42 -8.90 -11.33
C SER A 63 -22.37 -8.12 -10.01
N PRO A 64 -22.02 -6.82 -10.05
CA PRO A 64 -21.91 -6.02 -8.84
C PRO A 64 -23.24 -6.05 -8.12
N ARG A 65 -23.23 -6.59 -6.89
CA ARG A 65 -24.39 -6.58 -6.01
C ARG A 65 -24.79 -5.10 -5.86
N PRO A 66 -26.07 -4.73 -6.07
CA PRO A 66 -26.49 -3.36 -5.81
C PRO A 66 -26.10 -3.03 -4.37
N SER A 67 -25.21 -2.06 -4.21
CA SER A 67 -24.78 -1.59 -2.90
C SER A 67 -26.03 -1.06 -2.21
N LEU A 68 -26.51 -1.80 -1.21
CA LEU A 68 -27.45 -1.26 -0.25
C LEU A 68 -26.75 -0.07 0.38
N THR A 69 -27.21 1.14 0.06
CA THR A 69 -26.69 2.36 0.66
C THR A 69 -26.81 2.21 2.17
N PRO A 70 -25.69 2.22 2.91
CA PRO A 70 -25.75 2.08 4.35
C PRO A 70 -26.44 3.33 4.91
N GLN A 71 -27.72 3.21 5.24
CA GLN A 71 -28.43 4.25 5.98
C GLN A 71 -27.85 4.27 7.40
N LEU A 72 -27.03 5.28 7.67
CA LEU A 72 -26.60 5.59 9.02
C LEU A 72 -27.86 5.85 9.88
N PRO A 73 -27.94 5.26 11.07
CA PRO A 73 -29.14 5.37 11.87
C PRO A 73 -29.29 6.82 12.35
N ARG A 74 -30.47 7.41 12.15
CA ARG A 74 -30.78 8.84 12.38
C ARG A 74 -30.38 9.37 13.77
N TRP A 75 -30.31 8.51 14.78
CA TRP A 75 -29.89 8.91 16.12
C TRP A 75 -28.42 9.35 16.16
N LEU A 76 -27.55 8.73 15.34
CA LEU A 76 -26.12 9.03 15.32
C LEU A 76 -25.84 10.39 14.66
N THR A 77 -26.62 10.74 13.63
CA THR A 77 -26.57 12.09 13.05
C THR A 77 -27.10 13.15 14.00
N LEU A 78 -28.11 12.83 14.82
CA LEU A 78 -28.66 13.77 15.82
C LEU A 78 -27.70 14.00 16.99
N THR A 79 -27.00 12.98 17.46
CA THR A 79 -26.00 13.16 18.52
C THR A 79 -24.80 13.97 18.01
N ALA A 80 -24.37 13.75 16.76
CA ALA A 80 -23.27 14.49 16.17
C ALA A 80 -23.60 15.98 15.98
N THR A 81 -24.80 16.31 15.51
CA THR A 81 -25.23 17.71 15.36
C THR A 81 -25.40 18.39 16.72
N LEU A 82 -25.96 17.69 17.71
CA LEU A 82 -26.12 18.23 19.06
C LEU A 82 -24.78 18.49 19.74
N GLN A 83 -23.80 17.59 19.57
CA GLN A 83 -22.45 17.77 20.11
C GLN A 83 -21.74 18.96 19.44
N ALA A 84 -21.85 19.10 18.12
CA ALA A 84 -21.26 20.24 17.41
C ALA A 84 -21.88 21.57 17.86
N ALA A 85 -23.20 21.64 18.03
CA ALA A 85 -23.89 22.82 18.55
C ALA A 85 -23.47 23.15 19.98
N ALA A 86 -23.38 22.15 20.86
CA ALA A 86 -22.93 22.34 22.24
C ALA A 86 -21.48 22.83 22.33
N ALA A 87 -20.57 22.29 21.50
CA ALA A 87 -19.19 22.75 21.43
C ALA A 87 -19.10 24.21 20.98
N LEU A 88 -19.90 24.61 19.99
CA LEU A 88 -19.93 25.99 19.49
C LEU A 88 -20.46 26.95 20.56
N VAL A 89 -21.54 26.59 21.27
CA VAL A 89 -22.08 27.37 22.39
C VAL A 89 -21.05 27.48 23.52
N ALA A 90 -20.40 26.37 23.89
CA ALA A 90 -19.36 26.38 24.92
C ALA A 90 -18.19 27.31 24.55
N LEU A 91 -17.79 27.32 23.27
CA LEU A 91 -16.74 28.21 22.77
C LEU A 91 -17.17 29.68 22.86
N ILE A 92 -18.39 30.02 22.43
CA ILE A 92 -18.94 31.39 22.54
C ILE A 92 -18.99 31.85 24.00
N VAL A 93 -19.42 30.98 24.91
CA VAL A 93 -19.53 31.30 26.34
C VAL A 93 -18.15 31.41 27.01
N ALA A 94 -17.17 30.64 26.55
CA ALA A 94 -15.82 30.68 27.09
C ALA A 94 -15.05 31.96 26.68
N ILE A 95 -15.29 32.51 25.49
CA ILE A 95 -14.61 33.73 24.98
C ILE A 95 -14.59 34.90 26.00
N PRO A 96 -15.73 35.36 26.56
CA PRO A 96 -15.71 36.49 27.50
C PRO A 96 -15.01 36.16 28.81
N PHE A 97 -15.00 34.89 29.23
CA PHE A 97 -14.30 34.46 30.43
C PHE A 97 -12.77 34.52 30.25
N PHE A 98 -12.28 34.12 29.08
CA PHE A 98 -10.87 34.28 28.72
C PHE A 98 -10.48 35.75 28.59
N SER A 99 -11.33 36.63 28.05
CA SER A 99 -11.03 38.07 27.97
C SER A 99 -10.93 38.78 29.32
N ILE A 100 -11.58 38.27 30.36
CA ILE A 100 -11.55 38.85 31.71
C ILE A 100 -10.38 38.31 32.55
N MET A 101 -9.99 37.04 32.35
CA MET A 101 -8.90 36.40 33.09
C MET A 101 -7.51 36.54 32.47
N ILE A 102 -7.40 37.00 31.22
CA ILE A 102 -6.11 37.28 30.60
C ILE A 102 -5.70 38.71 31.03
N PRO A 103 -4.75 38.90 31.97
CA PRO A 103 -4.12 40.21 32.15
C PRO A 103 -3.54 40.66 30.80
N GLN A 104 -3.22 41.94 30.64
CA GLN A 104 -2.53 42.46 29.43
C GLN A 104 -1.14 41.80 29.32
N ILE A 105 -1.11 40.53 28.94
CA ILE A 105 0.10 39.80 28.61
C ILE A 105 0.48 40.43 27.28
N GLU A 106 1.58 41.19 27.27
CA GLU A 106 2.33 41.45 26.05
C GLU A 106 2.63 40.08 25.47
N THR A 107 1.76 39.60 24.57
CA THR A 107 1.96 38.31 23.95
C THR A 107 3.25 38.46 23.16
N PRO A 108 4.31 37.72 23.50
CA PRO A 108 5.51 37.72 22.68
C PRO A 108 5.06 37.46 21.24
N SER A 109 5.60 38.23 20.29
CA SER A 109 5.18 38.11 18.90
C SER A 109 5.29 36.64 18.48
N PHE A 110 4.43 36.20 17.57
CA PHE A 110 4.43 34.81 17.09
C PHE A 110 5.84 34.34 16.67
N THR A 111 6.67 35.27 16.18
CA THR A 111 8.07 35.05 15.88
C THR A 111 8.90 34.64 17.09
N THR A 112 8.75 35.29 18.25
CA THR A 112 9.48 34.97 19.48
C THR A 112 9.09 33.60 20.01
N TRP A 113 7.80 33.26 20.00
CA TRP A 113 7.34 31.91 20.35
C TRP A 113 7.89 30.84 19.39
N LEU A 114 7.96 31.15 18.09
CA LEU A 114 8.52 30.24 17.09
C LEU A 114 10.03 30.06 17.29
N PHE A 115 10.75 31.11 17.65
CA PHE A 115 12.18 31.04 17.98
C PHE A 115 12.43 30.23 19.27
N GLU A 116 11.60 30.40 20.30
CA GLU A 116 11.69 29.62 21.54
C GLU A 116 11.42 28.14 21.28
N LEU A 117 10.39 27.81 20.50
CA LEU A 117 10.11 26.44 20.10
C LEU A 117 11.22 25.84 19.24
N GLN A 118 11.75 26.60 18.29
CA GLN A 118 12.87 26.15 17.47
C GLN A 118 14.10 25.88 18.34
N SER A 119 14.39 26.74 19.32
CA SER A 119 15.49 26.56 20.26
C SER A 119 15.29 25.31 21.13
N LEU A 120 14.13 25.16 21.74
CA LEU A 120 13.76 23.97 22.53
C LEU A 120 13.86 22.69 21.70
N TRP A 121 13.41 22.73 20.45
CA TRP A 121 13.49 21.61 19.52
C TRP A 121 14.94 21.24 19.19
N THR A 122 15.79 22.22 18.91
CA THR A 122 17.21 21.98 18.63
C THR A 122 17.96 21.43 19.84
N SER A 123 17.68 21.94 21.04
CA SER A 123 18.27 21.44 22.28
C SER A 123 17.83 20.01 22.56
N TRP A 124 16.55 19.70 22.33
CA TRP A 124 16.03 18.34 22.49
C TRP A 124 16.65 17.36 21.49
N LEU A 125 16.81 17.77 20.23
CA LEU A 125 17.52 16.98 19.21
C LEU A 125 18.98 16.74 19.57
N ASP A 126 19.68 17.75 20.10
CA ASP A 126 21.06 17.62 20.55
C ASP A 126 21.19 16.65 21.73
N THR A 127 20.24 16.72 22.67
CA THR A 127 20.18 15.81 23.82
C THR A 127 19.93 14.36 23.38
N LEU A 128 19.08 14.15 22.37
CA LEU A 128 18.84 12.83 21.80
C LEU A 128 20.01 12.30 20.98
N SER A 129 20.71 13.16 20.24
CA SER A 129 21.86 12.75 19.42
C SER A 129 23.02 12.27 20.29
N THR A 130 23.18 12.87 21.48
CA THR A 130 24.17 12.50 22.48
C THR A 130 23.66 11.44 23.46
N PHE A 131 22.38 11.04 23.36
CA PHE A 131 21.81 10.00 24.21
C PHE A 131 22.34 8.62 23.82
N GLN A 132 23.43 8.21 24.49
CA GLN A 132 23.93 6.85 24.41
C GLN A 132 23.02 5.94 25.24
N LEU A 133 22.33 5.02 24.57
CA LEU A 133 21.61 3.95 25.26
C LEU A 133 22.60 3.19 26.16
N PRO A 134 22.28 2.93 27.44
CA PRO A 134 23.13 2.14 28.32
C PRO A 134 23.05 0.66 27.92
N ILE A 135 23.66 0.30 26.79
CA ILE A 135 23.79 -1.08 26.29
C ILE A 135 24.95 -1.83 26.97
N THR A 136 25.68 -1.19 27.88
CA THR A 136 26.87 -1.76 28.55
C THR A 136 26.55 -2.84 29.60
N GLN A 137 25.27 -3.13 29.90
CA GLN A 137 24.89 -4.16 30.87
C GLN A 137 24.52 -5.54 30.29
N PHE A 138 24.51 -5.72 28.96
CA PHE A 138 24.12 -6.99 28.33
C PHE A 138 25.27 -7.58 27.47
N PRO A 139 26.20 -8.33 28.07
CA PRO A 139 27.43 -8.78 27.40
C PRO A 139 27.25 -9.83 26.29
N ASN A 140 26.03 -10.30 25.99
CA ASN A 140 25.79 -11.45 25.11
C ASN A 140 24.72 -11.26 24.02
N LEU A 141 24.31 -10.02 23.70
CA LEU A 141 23.42 -9.80 22.56
C LEU A 141 24.23 -9.35 21.33
N PRO A 142 24.01 -9.94 20.14
CA PRO A 142 24.58 -9.41 18.90
C PRO A 142 24.07 -7.97 18.75
N ALA A 143 25.01 -7.03 18.80
CA ALA A 143 24.73 -5.61 18.64
C ALA A 143 24.33 -5.35 17.19
N TYR A 144 23.04 -5.42 16.91
CA TYR A 144 22.48 -4.80 15.71
C TYR A 144 22.38 -3.30 15.99
N PRO A 145 23.13 -2.43 15.30
CA PRO A 145 22.95 -1.00 15.43
C PRO A 145 21.59 -0.64 14.82
N VAL A 146 20.55 -0.62 15.65
CA VAL A 146 19.27 -0.01 15.27
C VAL A 146 19.52 1.49 15.31
N GLU A 147 19.92 2.05 14.17
CA GLU A 147 20.07 3.50 14.03
C GLU A 147 18.72 4.16 14.33
N LEU A 148 18.70 5.17 15.20
CA LEU A 148 17.50 5.97 15.54
C LEU A 148 16.74 6.42 14.27
N SER A 149 17.46 6.67 13.18
CA SER A 149 16.95 6.85 11.81
C SER A 149 15.89 5.82 11.41
N THR A 150 16.17 4.53 11.55
CA THR A 150 15.25 3.45 11.17
C THR A 150 13.98 3.42 12.01
N LEU A 151 14.06 3.82 13.28
CA LEU A 151 12.94 3.87 14.20
C LEU A 151 12.00 5.04 13.88
N PHE A 152 12.55 6.22 13.57
CA PHE A 152 11.77 7.37 13.09
C PHE A 152 11.15 7.12 11.71
N ILE A 153 11.85 6.43 10.81
CA ILE A 153 11.31 6.02 9.51
C ILE A 153 10.13 5.06 9.70
N ALA A 154 10.27 4.05 10.58
CA ALA A 154 9.20 3.11 10.86
C ALA A 154 7.96 3.80 11.46
N LEU A 155 8.14 4.70 12.43
CA LEU A 155 7.04 5.48 13.01
C LEU A 155 6.38 6.41 12.00
N SER A 156 7.17 7.03 11.12
CA SER A 156 6.65 7.89 10.06
C SER A 156 5.80 7.10 9.06
N ILE A 157 6.27 5.92 8.65
CA ILE A 157 5.52 5.02 7.78
C ILE A 157 4.20 4.61 8.45
N VAL A 158 4.23 4.17 9.70
CA VAL A 158 3.02 3.77 10.44
C VAL A 158 2.03 4.93 10.56
N SER A 159 2.50 6.15 10.84
CA SER A 159 1.66 7.34 10.96
C SER A 159 1.02 7.74 9.61
N ILE A 160 1.78 7.67 8.52
CA ILE A 160 1.27 7.92 7.16
C ILE A 160 0.21 6.87 6.79
N PHE A 161 0.46 5.59 7.06
CA PHE A 161 -0.51 4.52 6.82
C PHE A 161 -1.78 4.69 7.67
N TRP A 162 -1.64 5.13 8.93
CA TRP A 162 -2.77 5.42 9.81
C TRP A 162 -3.63 6.58 9.28
N ILE A 163 -3.00 7.67 8.87
CA ILE A 163 -3.70 8.85 8.34
C ILE A 163 -4.33 8.54 6.99
N PHE A 164 -3.63 7.82 6.11
CA PHE A 164 -4.14 7.44 4.80
C PHE A 164 -5.28 6.43 4.93
N GLY A 165 -5.17 5.45 5.82
CA GLY A 165 -6.22 4.47 6.12
C GLY A 165 -7.49 5.12 6.68
N ASN A 166 -7.34 5.98 7.69
CA ASN A 166 -8.48 6.72 8.26
C ASN A 166 -9.04 7.77 7.29
N GLY A 167 -8.18 8.41 6.50
CA GLY A 167 -8.58 9.36 5.47
C GLY A 167 -9.34 8.70 4.33
N LEU A 168 -8.95 7.49 3.90
CA LEU A 168 -9.65 6.72 2.88
C LEU A 168 -11.03 6.24 3.36
N LEU A 169 -11.11 5.79 4.62
CA LEU A 169 -12.38 5.43 5.26
C LEU A 169 -13.36 6.62 5.29
N LEU A 170 -12.88 7.82 5.63
CA LEU A 170 -13.71 9.02 5.69
C LEU A 170 -14.03 9.61 4.31
N ARG A 171 -13.12 9.48 3.32
CA ARG A 171 -13.33 9.99 1.96
C ARG A 171 -14.36 9.18 1.18
N ASN A 172 -14.47 7.88 1.46
CA ASN A 172 -15.49 7.02 0.86
C ASN A 172 -16.94 7.43 1.26
N HIS A 173 -17.10 8.31 2.25
CA HIS A 173 -18.39 8.86 2.67
C HIS A 173 -18.74 10.23 2.06
N ARG A 174 -17.88 10.82 1.22
CA ARG A 174 -18.07 12.20 0.69
C ARG A 174 -18.48 12.30 -0.78
N HIS A 175 -18.55 11.18 -1.51
CA HIS A 175 -18.93 11.15 -2.93
C HIS A 175 -20.26 10.42 -3.21
N SER A 176 -21.15 10.31 -2.21
CA SER A 176 -22.55 9.91 -2.41
C SER A 176 -23.50 10.96 -1.91
#